data_AF-X1SNB3-F1
#
_entry.id   AF-X1SNB3-F1
#
_cell.length_a   1.000
_cell.length_b   1.000
_cell.length_c   1.000
_cell.angle_alpha   90.00
_cell.angle_beta   90.00
_cell.angle_gamma   90.00
#
_symmetry.space_group_name_H-M   'P 1'
#
loop_
_entity.id
_entity.type
_entity.pdbx_description
1 polymer ?
#
loop_
_entity_poly.entity_id
_entity_poly.type
_entity_poly.pdbx_seq_one_letter_code
_entity_poly.pdbx_strand_id
1 'polypeptide(L)'
;MDIVNLLNKISVERIWHKEPVFCFTSDVDWASEAALKIFLNDMRDLKLTVFVTHESPIINSYKKNGFIERGIHPNFLNNSSHGQGFRTVIENCIKFAPEAIGARSHQCFDTTNVTHLLHDEFNFKYISNLITILQPHISPILH
;
A
#
# COMPACT_ATOMS: atom_id res chain seq x y z
N MET A 1 -14.99 -19.08 -2.38
CA MET A 1 -14.06 -19.58 -3.41
C MET A 1 -13.98 -21.09 -3.27
N ASP A 2 -14.07 -21.86 -4.35
CA ASP A 2 -13.89 -23.33 -4.27
C ASP A 2 -12.40 -23.69 -4.06
N ILE A 3 -12.13 -24.75 -3.30
CA ILE A 3 -10.78 -25.16 -2.86
C ILE A 3 -9.84 -25.40 -4.04
N VAL A 4 -10.37 -25.90 -5.16
CA VAL A 4 -9.59 -26.12 -6.39
C VAL A 4 -9.03 -24.80 -6.95
N ASN A 5 -9.83 -23.74 -6.94
CA ASN A 5 -9.39 -22.41 -7.39
C ASN A 5 -8.32 -21.84 -6.46
N LEU A 6 -8.47 -22.03 -5.15
CA LEU A 6 -7.47 -21.60 -4.17
C LEU A 6 -6.14 -22.33 -4.38
N LEU A 7 -6.17 -23.66 -4.53
CA LEU A 7 -4.99 -24.47 -4.80
C LEU A 7 -4.31 -24.08 -6.11
N ASN A 8 -5.09 -23.76 -7.15
CA ASN A 8 -4.54 -23.24 -8.40
C ASN A 8 -3.84 -21.89 -8.19
N LYS A 9 -4.45 -20.96 -7.44
CA LYS A 9 -3.84 -19.65 -7.18
C LYS A 9 -2.51 -19.73 -6.44
N ILE A 10 -2.42 -20.63 -5.46
CA ILE A 10 -1.22 -20.79 -4.61
C ILE A 10 -0.13 -21.61 -5.34
N SER A 11 -0.51 -22.55 -6.21
CA SER A 11 0.45 -23.40 -6.94
C SER A 11 1.05 -22.76 -8.19
N VAL A 12 0.49 -21.63 -8.67
CA VAL A 12 1.04 -20.90 -9.81
C VAL A 12 2.46 -20.44 -9.51
N GLU A 13 3.39 -20.83 -10.38
CA GLU A 13 4.76 -20.38 -10.32
C GLU A 13 4.84 -18.86 -10.57
N ARG A 14 5.62 -18.15 -9.75
CA ARG A 14 5.79 -16.70 -9.80
C ARG A 14 7.26 -16.37 -9.94
N ILE A 15 7.56 -15.17 -10.44
CA ILE A 15 8.93 -14.71 -10.65
C ILE A 15 9.76 -14.74 -9.35
N TRP A 16 9.14 -14.41 -8.21
CA TRP A 16 9.79 -14.45 -6.89
C TRP A 16 10.10 -15.87 -6.38
N HIS A 17 9.67 -16.92 -7.06
CA HIS A 17 10.12 -18.29 -6.78
C HIS A 17 11.46 -18.61 -7.48
N LYS A 18 11.83 -17.84 -8.50
CA LYS A 18 13.02 -18.07 -9.33
C LYS A 18 14.17 -17.15 -8.96
N GLU A 19 13.86 -15.90 -8.66
CA GLU A 19 14.84 -14.87 -8.38
C GLU A 19 14.33 -13.85 -7.35
N PRO A 20 15.23 -13.16 -6.63
CA PRO A 20 14.83 -12.06 -5.75
C PRO A 20 14.12 -10.95 -6.53
N VAL A 21 12.98 -10.50 -6.00
CA VAL A 21 12.24 -9.35 -6.54
C VAL A 21 12.31 -8.22 -5.52
N PHE A 22 12.73 -7.05 -5.98
CA PHE A 22 12.81 -5.84 -5.16
C PHE A 22 11.65 -4.91 -5.50
N CYS A 23 10.85 -4.58 -4.48
CA CYS A 23 9.79 -3.58 -4.56
C CYS A 23 10.20 -2.37 -3.71
N PHE A 24 10.42 -1.22 -4.35
CA PHE A 24 10.71 0.02 -3.62
C PHE A 24 9.39 0.66 -3.22
N THR A 25 9.22 0.89 -1.92
CA THR A 25 8.03 1.52 -1.37
C THR A 25 8.40 2.60 -0.37
N SER A 26 7.58 3.63 -0.25
CA SER A 26 7.74 4.69 0.75
C SER A 26 6.41 5.06 1.36
N ASP A 27 6.39 5.20 2.67
CA ASP A 27 5.23 5.69 3.42
C ASP A 27 5.41 7.19 3.64
N VAL A 28 4.39 7.99 3.30
CA VAL A 28 4.51 9.45 3.28
C VAL A 28 4.55 10.05 4.69
N ASP A 29 3.84 9.46 5.65
CA ASP A 29 3.84 9.88 7.07
C ASP A 29 3.72 11.39 7.29
N TRP A 30 2.85 12.05 6.51
CA TRP A 30 2.61 13.50 6.56
C TRP A 30 3.86 14.36 6.34
N ALA A 31 4.84 13.83 5.59
CA ALA A 31 6.02 14.59 5.17
C ALA A 31 5.62 15.85 4.39
N SER A 32 6.37 16.94 4.61
CA SER A 32 6.13 18.21 3.91
C SER A 32 6.46 18.13 2.42
N GLU A 33 5.85 19.01 1.62
CA GLU A 33 6.16 19.15 0.18
C GLU A 33 7.67 19.33 -0.08
N ALA A 34 8.38 20.06 0.78
CA ALA A 34 9.82 20.25 0.63
C ALA A 34 10.60 18.94 0.76
N ALA A 35 10.27 18.12 1.77
CA ALA A 35 10.88 16.81 1.97
C ALA A 35 10.53 15.84 0.83
N LEU A 36 9.25 15.81 0.44
CA LEU A 36 8.77 14.99 -0.67
C LEU A 36 9.46 15.35 -1.98
N LYS A 37 9.70 16.64 -2.24
CA LYS A 37 10.41 17.09 -3.46
C LYS A 37 11.81 16.52 -3.55
N ILE A 38 12.56 16.59 -2.45
CA ILE A 38 13.95 16.11 -2.39
C ILE A 38 13.95 14.61 -2.59
N PHE A 39 13.18 13.88 -1.76
CA PHE A 39 13.09 12.43 -1.82
C PHE A 39 12.68 11.90 -3.20
N LEU A 40 11.60 12.43 -3.77
CA LEU A 40 11.11 11.94 -5.07
C LEU A 40 12.04 12.28 -6.23
N ASN A 41 12.81 13.38 -6.14
CA ASN A 41 13.84 13.67 -7.14
C ASN A 41 14.96 12.63 -7.12
N ASP A 42 15.41 12.23 -5.93
CA ASP A 42 16.49 11.25 -5.78
C ASP A 42 16.05 9.83 -6.15
N MET A 43 14.75 9.54 -6.10
CA MET A 43 14.18 8.22 -6.40
C MET A 43 13.67 8.08 -7.86
N ARG A 44 13.91 9.06 -8.74
CA ARG A 44 13.33 9.11 -10.10
C ARG A 44 13.65 7.90 -10.98
N ASP A 45 14.80 7.27 -10.74
CA ASP A 45 15.27 6.12 -11.54
C ASP A 45 14.70 4.78 -11.04
N LEU A 46 13.92 4.79 -9.96
CA LEU A 46 13.30 3.60 -9.39
C LEU A 46 11.81 3.53 -9.73
N LYS A 47 11.31 2.31 -9.92
CA LYS A 47 9.86 2.05 -9.87
C LYS A 47 9.41 2.10 -8.41
N LEU A 48 8.78 3.20 -8.03
CA LEU A 48 8.41 3.48 -6.65
C LEU A 48 6.90 3.43 -6.45
N THR A 49 6.45 2.71 -5.42
CA THR A 49 5.09 2.83 -4.88
C THR A 49 5.09 3.71 -3.65
N VAL A 50 4.28 4.76 -3.64
CA VAL A 50 4.17 5.71 -2.52
C VAL A 50 2.83 5.51 -1.81
N PHE A 51 2.84 5.18 -0.51
CA PHE A 51 1.63 5.08 0.30
C PHE A 51 1.31 6.45 0.91
N VAL A 52 0.23 7.08 0.41
CA VAL A 52 -0.09 8.48 0.71
C VAL A 52 -0.95 8.64 1.97
N THR A 53 -0.62 9.64 2.79
CA THR A 53 -1.42 10.04 3.95
C THR A 53 -2.25 11.31 3.72
N HIS A 54 -1.97 12.09 2.67
CA HIS A 54 -2.66 13.35 2.45
C HIS A 54 -2.54 13.77 0.99
N GLU A 55 -3.33 14.77 0.62
CA GLU A 55 -3.25 15.43 -0.68
C GLU A 55 -1.91 16.17 -0.81
N SER A 56 -1.16 15.85 -1.87
CA SER A 56 0.14 16.46 -2.14
C SER A 56 0.28 16.81 -3.63
N PRO A 57 0.41 18.11 -3.98
CA PRO A 57 0.63 18.54 -5.35
C PRO A 57 1.86 17.90 -6.01
N ILE A 58 2.95 17.71 -5.26
CA ILE A 58 4.15 17.05 -5.77
C ILE A 58 3.87 15.59 -6.10
N ILE A 59 3.29 14.83 -5.17
CA ILE A 59 2.99 13.40 -5.41
C ILE A 59 2.05 13.25 -6.62
N ASN A 60 1.03 14.11 -6.72
CA ASN A 60 0.10 14.10 -7.85
C ASN A 60 0.81 14.35 -9.19
N SER A 61 1.74 15.31 -9.22
CA SER A 61 2.53 15.61 -10.41
C SER A 61 3.39 14.41 -10.83
N TYR A 62 4.05 13.77 -9.87
CA TYR A 62 4.88 12.58 -10.15
C TYR A 62 4.03 11.40 -10.64
N LYS A 63 2.86 11.17 -10.02
CA LYS A 63 1.92 10.13 -10.46
C LYS A 63 1.41 10.40 -11.88
N LYS A 64 1.01 11.63 -12.16
CA LYS A 64 0.51 12.04 -13.49
C LYS A 64 1.56 11.85 -14.59
N ASN A 65 2.83 12.10 -14.27
CA ASN A 65 3.96 11.90 -15.18
C ASN A 65 4.45 10.45 -15.24
N GLY A 66 3.82 9.52 -14.50
CA GLY A 66 4.16 8.09 -14.55
C GLY A 66 5.44 7.70 -13.79
N PHE A 67 5.98 8.58 -12.95
CA PHE A 67 7.20 8.28 -12.18
C PHE A 67 6.93 7.37 -10.97
N ILE A 68 5.71 7.38 -10.44
CA ILE A 68 5.35 6.60 -9.24
C ILE A 68 3.99 5.93 -9.39
N GLU A 69 3.78 4.89 -8.60
CA GLU A 69 2.46 4.36 -8.26
C GLU A 69 2.02 4.87 -6.88
N ARG A 70 0.72 4.89 -6.62
CA ARG A 70 0.17 5.30 -5.32
C ARG A 70 -0.61 4.16 -4.66
N GLY A 71 -0.35 3.97 -3.37
CA GLY A 71 -1.21 3.24 -2.45
C GLY A 71 -1.75 4.20 -1.38
N ILE A 72 -2.67 3.73 -0.54
CA ILE A 72 -3.15 4.51 0.62
C ILE A 72 -2.38 4.14 1.89
N HIS A 73 -2.16 5.13 2.77
CA HIS A 73 -1.54 4.95 4.08
C HIS A 73 -2.49 5.28 5.24
N PRO A 74 -3.52 4.47 5.49
CA PRO A 74 -4.53 4.75 6.51
C PRO A 74 -3.92 4.71 7.92
N ASN A 75 -4.42 5.60 8.79
CA ASN A 75 -4.04 5.64 10.19
C ASN A 75 -5.29 5.36 11.00
N PHE A 76 -5.34 4.15 11.58
CA PHE A 76 -6.48 3.65 12.37
C PHE A 76 -6.34 3.92 13.87
N LEU A 77 -5.29 4.65 14.28
CA LEU A 77 -5.05 4.98 15.68
C LEU A 77 -5.98 6.11 16.16
N ASN A 78 -6.11 6.20 17.48
CA ASN A 78 -6.88 7.26 18.12
C ASN A 78 -6.37 8.66 17.70
N ASN A 79 -7.29 9.59 17.50
CA ASN A 79 -7.03 10.98 17.08
C ASN A 79 -6.37 11.10 15.70
N SER A 80 -6.51 10.09 14.84
CA SER A 80 -6.08 10.15 13.45
C SER A 80 -6.74 11.31 12.68
N SER A 81 -5.95 12.04 11.90
CA SER A 81 -6.44 13.05 10.96
C SER A 81 -7.26 12.45 9.81
N HIS A 82 -7.23 11.13 9.62
CA HIS A 82 -8.04 10.43 8.64
C HIS A 82 -9.46 10.12 9.15
N GLY A 83 -9.76 10.42 10.42
CA GLY A 83 -11.09 10.28 11.02
C GLY A 83 -11.20 9.13 12.01
N GLN A 84 -12.45 8.80 12.35
CA GLN A 84 -12.78 7.81 13.38
C GLN A 84 -13.53 6.62 12.76
N GLY A 85 -13.06 5.41 13.10
CA GLY A 85 -13.59 4.15 12.58
C GLY A 85 -12.97 3.74 11.24
N PHE A 86 -12.90 2.43 11.00
CA PHE A 86 -12.17 1.86 9.87
C PHE A 86 -12.67 2.34 8.50
N ARG A 87 -13.99 2.35 8.27
CA ARG A 87 -14.60 2.82 7.01
C ARG A 87 -14.26 4.28 6.72
N THR A 88 -14.54 5.17 7.66
CA THR A 88 -14.30 6.61 7.52
C THR A 88 -12.83 6.88 7.17
N VAL A 89 -11.90 6.19 7.86
CA VAL A 89 -10.47 6.31 7.61
C VAL A 89 -10.12 5.87 6.19
N ILE A 90 -10.61 4.71 5.73
CA ILE A 90 -10.34 4.20 4.38
C ILE A 90 -10.92 5.14 3.31
N GLU A 91 -12.19 5.53 3.44
CA GLU A 91 -12.86 6.44 2.50
C GLU A 91 -12.15 7.78 2.40
N ASN A 92 -11.65 8.33 3.50
CA ASN A 92 -10.86 9.56 3.48
C ASN A 92 -9.53 9.36 2.77
N CYS A 93 -8.82 8.26 3.00
CA CYS A 93 -7.54 8.00 2.34
C CYS A 93 -7.69 7.74 0.83
N ILE A 94 -8.77 7.08 0.41
CA ILE A 94 -9.07 6.84 -1.02
C ILE A 94 -9.22 8.16 -1.79
N LYS A 95 -9.71 9.23 -1.16
CA LYS A 95 -9.82 10.54 -1.81
C LYS A 95 -8.46 11.06 -2.29
N PHE A 96 -7.37 10.73 -1.59
CA PHE A 96 -6.01 11.14 -1.96
C PHE A 96 -5.46 10.30 -3.13
N ALA A 97 -5.84 9.04 -3.24
CA ALA A 97 -5.41 8.13 -4.30
C ALA A 97 -6.56 7.20 -4.76
N PRO A 98 -7.53 7.72 -5.55
CA PRO A 98 -8.71 6.96 -5.94
C PRO A 98 -8.40 5.79 -6.88
N GLU A 99 -7.24 5.79 -7.53
CA GLU A 99 -6.75 4.70 -8.37
C GLU A 99 -5.99 3.61 -7.61
N ALA A 100 -5.77 3.78 -6.30
CA ALA A 100 -4.98 2.86 -5.50
C ALA A 100 -5.61 1.47 -5.46
N ILE A 101 -4.76 0.45 -5.61
CA ILE A 101 -5.13 -0.97 -5.46
C ILE A 101 -4.42 -1.63 -4.27
N GLY A 102 -3.61 -0.86 -3.55
CA GLY A 102 -2.76 -1.34 -2.47
C GLY A 102 -2.77 -0.41 -1.27
N ALA A 103 -2.76 -0.99 -0.07
CA ALA A 103 -2.71 -0.25 1.17
C ALA A 103 -1.56 -0.71 2.07
N ARG A 104 -1.04 0.20 2.88
CA ARG A 104 -0.21 -0.12 4.05
C ARG A 104 -0.69 0.75 5.17
N SER A 105 -1.09 0.19 6.29
CA SER A 105 -1.52 0.95 7.46
C SER A 105 -0.33 1.60 8.15
N HIS A 106 -0.54 2.80 8.69
CA HIS A 106 0.39 3.41 9.62
C HIS A 106 0.62 2.48 10.83
N GLN A 107 1.89 2.36 11.23
CA GLN A 107 2.36 1.37 12.23
C GLN A 107 2.02 -0.09 11.90
N CYS A 108 1.77 -0.41 10.63
CA CYS A 108 1.34 -1.74 10.20
C CYS A 108 0.12 -2.26 10.96
N PHE A 109 -0.78 -1.35 11.36
CA PHE A 109 -2.03 -1.71 12.01
C PHE A 109 -2.82 -2.69 11.14
N ASP A 110 -3.14 -3.86 11.68
CA ASP A 110 -3.83 -4.91 10.95
C ASP A 110 -4.86 -5.61 11.84
N THR A 111 -6.06 -5.78 11.29
CA THR A 111 -7.14 -6.59 11.87
C THR A 111 -7.95 -7.18 10.73
N THR A 112 -8.54 -8.35 10.95
CA THR A 112 -9.41 -9.01 9.95
C THR A 112 -10.52 -8.09 9.44
N ASN A 113 -11.08 -7.24 10.30
CA ASN A 113 -12.11 -6.27 9.93
C ASN A 113 -11.61 -5.23 8.91
N VAL A 114 -10.38 -4.74 9.07
CA VAL A 114 -9.76 -3.80 8.10
C VAL A 114 -9.49 -4.51 6.78
N THR A 115 -8.93 -5.72 6.82
CA THR A 115 -8.58 -6.49 5.62
C THR A 115 -9.80 -6.87 4.79
N HIS A 116 -10.86 -7.38 5.43
CA HIS A 116 -12.13 -7.68 4.74
C HIS A 116 -12.75 -6.42 4.17
N LEU A 117 -12.77 -5.32 4.92
CA LEU A 117 -13.34 -4.06 4.44
C LEU A 117 -12.59 -3.53 3.20
N LEU A 118 -11.26 -3.54 3.21
CA LEU A 118 -10.43 -3.15 2.07
C LEU A 118 -10.69 -4.02 0.84
N HIS A 119 -10.79 -5.34 1.01
CA HIS A 119 -10.99 -6.29 -0.09
C HIS A 119 -12.44 -6.28 -0.60
N ASP A 120 -13.41 -6.55 0.27
CA ASP A 120 -14.79 -6.85 -0.10
C ASP A 120 -15.56 -5.61 -0.57
N GLU A 121 -15.25 -4.44 0.01
CA GLU A 121 -16.00 -3.22 -0.26
C GLU A 121 -15.23 -2.19 -1.09
N PHE A 122 -13.92 -2.13 -0.91
CA PHE A 122 -13.07 -1.16 -1.61
C PHE A 122 -12.20 -1.79 -2.72
N ASN A 123 -12.29 -3.11 -2.93
CA ASN A 123 -11.63 -3.84 -4.01
C ASN A 123 -10.09 -3.65 -4.05
N PHE A 124 -9.47 -3.47 -2.87
CA PHE A 124 -8.01 -3.47 -2.74
C PHE A 124 -7.47 -4.88 -2.98
N LYS A 125 -6.36 -4.96 -3.71
CA LYS A 125 -5.74 -6.21 -4.16
C LYS A 125 -4.66 -6.71 -3.22
N TYR A 126 -4.04 -5.82 -2.45
CA TYR A 126 -3.00 -6.20 -1.50
C TYR A 126 -2.92 -5.23 -0.32
N ILE A 127 -2.44 -5.77 0.80
CA ILE A 127 -1.99 -4.99 1.96
C ILE A 127 -0.51 -5.29 2.22
N SER A 128 0.24 -4.31 2.72
CA SER A 128 1.67 -4.45 2.99
C SER A 128 2.00 -4.20 4.47
N ASN A 129 1.21 -4.78 5.37
CA ASN A 129 1.34 -4.63 6.83
C ASN A 129 2.20 -5.71 7.49
N LEU A 130 2.35 -6.88 6.86
CA LEU A 130 3.17 -7.93 7.43
C LEU A 130 4.66 -7.61 7.27
N ILE A 131 5.28 -7.13 8.34
CA ILE A 131 6.74 -6.92 8.41
C ILE A 131 7.40 -8.21 8.87
N THR A 132 8.26 -8.77 8.03
CA THR A 132 9.14 -9.88 8.38
C THR A 132 10.59 -9.40 8.32
N ILE A 133 11.25 -9.34 9.47
CA ILE A 133 12.60 -8.78 9.57
C ILE A 133 13.59 -9.79 8.99
N LEU A 134 14.03 -9.54 7.75
CA LEU A 134 15.03 -10.34 7.03
C LEU A 134 14.72 -11.84 7.01
N GLN A 135 13.44 -12.22 7.13
CA GLN A 135 13.05 -13.61 7.19
C GLN A 135 13.21 -14.24 5.80
N PRO A 136 13.95 -15.34 5.66
CA PRO A 136 14.05 -16.04 4.39
C PRO A 136 12.76 -16.82 4.09
N HIS A 137 12.59 -17.21 2.82
CA HIS A 137 11.50 -18.07 2.36
C HIS A 137 10.09 -17.50 2.61
N ILE A 138 9.95 -16.18 2.63
CA ILE A 138 8.65 -15.51 2.64
C ILE A 138 8.04 -15.50 1.24
N SER A 139 6.72 -15.62 1.17
CA SER A 139 5.94 -15.44 -0.06
C SER A 139 4.71 -14.59 0.26
N PRO A 140 4.15 -13.88 -0.74
CA PRO A 140 2.89 -13.18 -0.55
C PRO A 140 1.81 -14.13 -0.03
N ILE A 141 1.22 -13.78 1.11
CA ILE A 141 0.15 -14.58 1.73
C ILE A 141 -1.16 -14.26 1.01
N LEU A 142 -1.83 -15.30 0.53
CA LEU A 142 -3.20 -15.18 0.05
C LEU A 142 -4.13 -15.25 1.26
N HIS A 143 -4.55 -14.09 1.73
CA HIS A 143 -5.56 -13.93 2.77
C HIS A 143 -6.97 -14.02 2.18
#